data_AF-A0A067PRG3-F1
#
_entry.id   AF-A0A067PRG3-F1
#
_cell.length_a   1.000
_cell.length_b   1.000
_cell.length_c   1.000
_cell.angle_alpha   90.00
_cell.angle_beta   90.00
_cell.angle_gamma   90.00
#
_symmetry.space_group_name_H-M   'P 1'
#
loop_
_entity.id
_entity.type
_entity.pdbx_description
1 polymer ?
#
loop_
_entity_poly.entity_id
_entity_poly.type
_entity_poly.pdbx_seq_one_letter_code
_entity_poly.pdbx_strand_id
1 'polypeptide(L)'
;MVMKMVVLSASLSLISVLAIFVVKVRRRFIQDPIDVYLVSLFVADAIQALGSVLSTHWLVTGVVQEEHFCTAQGVIQELGETVVAWSTWAIAGQTFAVLWWDFERIHLMWPAWLITGLIWLFVGLWAIIGPLANAHYMMPSPYWCWIGKNHLGDQLGGQYAWYWTTLLFSVLVYVPLFFKQRGNITVNQHVWWKFRVHERVNNVPGGPNVVRPAEPDTLSLSWLAYPFVYGILILPLTGVRLNYFVKKTSASPGATFGVMTLYNLSGFLNAMLFTLTRATLFQGPGLGDEADRMSVLSDNPVANNDPAIEMKQMSATPAPAECRCRIHPESLDIREERREAPEAGPSSQPFRRQESSGSTNVDRPPFRYQQTRTARSTGVV
;
A
#
# COMPACT_ATOMS: atom_id res chain seq x y z
N MET A 1 -32.74 2.55 -18.23
CA MET A 1 -32.65 3.04 -16.83
C MET A 1 -31.42 2.48 -16.13
N VAL A 2 -31.25 1.17 -16.03
CA VAL A 2 -30.13 0.50 -15.36
C VAL A 2 -28.72 0.87 -15.88
N MET A 3 -28.50 0.92 -17.19
CA MET A 3 -27.19 1.32 -17.73
C MET A 3 -26.84 2.80 -17.47
N LYS A 4 -27.85 3.67 -17.26
CA LYS A 4 -27.60 5.05 -16.80
C LYS A 4 -27.04 5.06 -15.38
N MET A 5 -27.47 4.15 -14.51
CA MET A 5 -26.94 4.03 -13.14
C MET A 5 -25.47 3.65 -13.14
N VAL A 6 -25.05 2.73 -14.04
CA VAL A 6 -23.65 2.34 -14.23
C VAL A 6 -22.77 3.55 -14.59
N VAL A 7 -23.23 4.39 -15.53
CA VAL A 7 -22.50 5.60 -15.93
C VAL A 7 -22.46 6.61 -14.78
N LEU A 8 -23.58 6.85 -14.10
CA LEU A 8 -23.64 7.79 -12.96
C LEU A 8 -22.71 7.38 -11.82
N SER A 9 -22.68 6.09 -11.45
CA SER A 9 -21.74 5.58 -10.43
C SER A 9 -20.29 5.75 -10.85
N ALA A 10 -19.97 5.51 -12.13
CA ALA A 10 -18.62 5.68 -12.64
C ALA A 10 -18.19 7.16 -12.66
N SER A 11 -19.08 8.07 -13.07
CA SER A 11 -18.84 9.51 -13.00
C SER A 11 -18.61 9.98 -11.56
N LEU A 12 -19.40 9.51 -10.60
CA LEU A 12 -19.21 9.82 -9.18
C LEU A 12 -17.83 9.37 -8.69
N SER A 13 -17.41 8.15 -9.02
CA SER A 13 -16.07 7.65 -8.66
C SER A 13 -14.97 8.50 -9.30
N LEU A 14 -15.08 8.81 -10.59
CA LEU A 14 -14.10 9.64 -11.29
C LEU A 14 -13.96 11.02 -10.65
N ILE A 15 -15.09 11.70 -10.39
CA ILE A 15 -15.09 13.02 -9.73
C ILE A 15 -14.47 12.94 -8.35
N SER A 16 -14.80 11.91 -7.57
CA SER A 16 -14.30 11.72 -6.21
C SER A 16 -12.78 11.53 -6.19
N VAL A 17 -12.26 10.68 -7.07
CA VAL A 17 -10.83 10.45 -7.22
C VAL A 17 -10.09 11.71 -7.69
N LEU A 18 -10.62 12.41 -8.69
CA LEU A 18 -10.05 13.68 -9.16
C LEU A 18 -10.03 14.75 -8.06
N ALA A 19 -11.08 14.82 -7.23
CA ALA A 19 -11.11 15.72 -6.08
C ALA A 19 -9.99 15.42 -5.08
N ILE A 20 -9.74 14.13 -4.77
CA ILE A 20 -8.61 13.71 -3.92
C ILE A 20 -7.28 14.17 -4.52
N PHE A 21 -7.06 13.94 -5.82
CA PHE A 21 -5.85 14.41 -6.48
C PHE A 21 -5.70 15.94 -6.40
N VAL A 22 -6.75 16.71 -6.73
CA VAL A 22 -6.70 18.17 -6.69
C VAL A 22 -6.40 18.72 -5.29
N VAL A 23 -7.02 18.14 -4.25
CA VAL A 23 -6.81 18.58 -2.86
C VAL A 23 -5.42 18.21 -2.37
N LYS A 24 -4.92 17.02 -2.70
CA LYS A 24 -3.69 16.49 -2.11
C LYS A 24 -2.42 16.76 -2.94
N VAL A 25 -2.50 16.94 -4.25
CA VAL A 25 -1.40 17.48 -5.07
C VAL A 25 -0.93 18.82 -4.50
N ARG A 26 -1.85 19.64 -3.97
CA ARG A 26 -1.52 20.91 -3.30
C ARG A 26 -0.78 20.77 -1.96
N ARG A 27 -0.77 19.61 -1.30
CA ARG A 27 -0.24 19.43 0.06
C ARG A 27 0.86 18.36 0.20
N ARG A 28 1.55 18.00 -0.90
CA ARG A 28 2.50 16.88 -1.03
C ARG A 28 1.85 15.53 -0.69
N PHE A 29 1.55 14.74 -1.72
CA PHE A 29 0.79 13.50 -1.60
C PHE A 29 1.57 12.31 -1.01
N ILE A 30 2.89 12.25 -1.24
CA ILE A 30 3.69 11.04 -0.99
C ILE A 30 4.66 11.33 0.15
N GLN A 31 4.43 10.68 1.31
CA GLN A 31 5.31 10.75 2.47
C GLN A 31 5.77 9.35 2.88
N ASP A 32 4.88 8.36 2.76
CA ASP A 32 5.14 6.97 3.13
C ASP A 32 5.12 6.03 1.91
N PRO A 33 5.79 4.86 1.99
CA PRO A 33 5.73 3.86 0.92
C PRO A 33 4.29 3.42 0.55
N ILE A 34 3.40 3.38 1.54
CA ILE A 34 1.97 3.06 1.32
C ILE A 34 1.27 4.10 0.43
N ASP A 35 1.70 5.36 0.48
CA ASP A 35 1.12 6.43 -0.36
C ASP A 35 1.38 6.19 -1.84
N VAL A 36 2.50 5.56 -2.20
CA VAL A 36 2.81 5.21 -3.59
C VAL A 36 1.77 4.21 -4.13
N TYR A 37 1.44 3.19 -3.35
CA TYR A 37 0.40 2.23 -3.74
C TYR A 37 -1.00 2.86 -3.75
N LEU A 38 -1.29 3.80 -2.85
CA LEU A 38 -2.54 4.55 -2.85
C LEU A 38 -2.67 5.46 -4.08
N VAL A 39 -1.58 6.14 -4.50
CA VAL A 39 -1.57 6.89 -5.77
C VAL A 39 -1.87 5.94 -6.94
N SER A 40 -1.19 4.80 -7.00
CA SER A 40 -1.42 3.78 -8.04
C SER A 40 -2.89 3.32 -8.06
N LEU A 41 -3.45 3.02 -6.89
CA LEU A 41 -4.85 2.63 -6.70
C LEU A 41 -5.80 3.70 -7.25
N PHE A 42 -5.60 4.97 -6.88
CA PHE A 42 -6.45 6.07 -7.35
C PHE A 42 -6.31 6.33 -8.86
N VAL A 43 -5.09 6.26 -9.41
CA VAL A 43 -4.91 6.37 -10.87
C VAL A 43 -5.67 5.24 -11.57
N ALA A 44 -5.55 4.01 -11.07
CA ALA A 44 -6.23 2.86 -11.62
C ALA A 44 -7.77 2.95 -11.50
N ASP A 45 -8.29 3.41 -10.37
CA ASP A 45 -9.72 3.68 -10.18
C ASP A 45 -10.24 4.75 -11.17
N ALA A 46 -9.44 5.78 -11.46
CA ALA A 46 -9.79 6.78 -12.47
C ALA A 46 -9.84 6.18 -13.88
N ILE A 47 -8.89 5.31 -14.24
CA ILE A 47 -8.87 4.60 -15.52
C ILE A 47 -10.06 3.64 -15.63
N GLN A 48 -10.35 2.85 -14.59
CA GLN A 48 -11.51 1.97 -14.52
C GLN A 48 -12.81 2.76 -14.69
N ALA A 49 -12.96 3.87 -13.95
CA ALA A 49 -14.13 4.73 -14.06
C ALA A 49 -14.28 5.32 -15.46
N LEU A 50 -13.18 5.72 -16.11
CA LEU A 50 -13.18 6.21 -17.49
C LEU A 50 -13.69 5.12 -18.46
N GLY A 51 -13.18 3.90 -18.37
CA GLY A 51 -13.64 2.77 -19.19
C GLY A 51 -15.13 2.48 -19.04
N SER A 52 -15.65 2.63 -17.82
CA SER A 52 -17.09 2.52 -17.55
C SER A 52 -17.90 3.69 -18.10
N VAL A 53 -17.42 4.94 -17.99
CA VAL A 53 -18.07 6.13 -18.56
C VAL A 53 -18.15 6.08 -20.08
N LEU A 54 -17.16 5.50 -20.76
CA LEU A 54 -17.18 5.27 -22.21
C LEU A 54 -18.38 4.43 -22.67
N SER A 55 -19.00 3.66 -21.77
CA SER A 55 -20.25 2.94 -22.05
C SER A 55 -21.42 3.87 -22.40
N THR A 56 -21.31 5.19 -22.16
CA THR A 56 -22.28 6.19 -22.61
C THR A 56 -22.44 6.19 -24.13
N HIS A 57 -21.39 5.87 -24.88
CA HIS A 57 -21.47 5.70 -26.33
C HIS A 57 -22.54 4.67 -26.71
N TRP A 58 -22.51 3.50 -26.04
CA TRP A 58 -23.46 2.42 -26.28
C TRP A 58 -24.89 2.73 -25.82
N LEU A 59 -25.04 3.62 -24.83
CA LEU A 59 -26.36 4.13 -24.44
C LEU A 59 -27.02 4.94 -25.56
N VAL A 60 -26.21 5.67 -26.34
CA VAL A 60 -26.70 6.53 -27.43
C VAL A 60 -26.93 5.71 -28.70
N THR A 61 -25.99 4.82 -29.05
CA THR A 61 -26.11 3.99 -30.25
C THR A 61 -27.10 2.84 -30.10
N GLY A 62 -27.34 2.37 -28.87
CA GLY A 62 -28.24 1.26 -28.56
C GLY A 62 -27.69 -0.13 -28.92
N VAL A 63 -26.50 -0.20 -29.52
CA VAL A 63 -25.83 -1.45 -29.92
C VAL A 63 -24.35 -1.37 -29.61
N VAL A 64 -23.80 -2.44 -29.04
CA VAL A 64 -22.35 -2.60 -28.81
C VAL A 64 -21.78 -3.34 -30.02
N GLN A 65 -20.85 -2.69 -30.73
CA GLN A 65 -20.25 -3.24 -31.94
C GLN A 65 -18.76 -3.48 -31.74
N GLU A 66 -18.24 -4.49 -32.43
CA GLU A 66 -16.82 -4.80 -32.41
C GLU A 66 -16.06 -3.84 -33.34
N GLU A 67 -15.62 -2.73 -32.77
CA GLU A 67 -14.90 -1.66 -33.48
C GLU A 67 -13.71 -1.16 -32.64
N HIS A 68 -12.89 -0.24 -33.19
CA HIS A 68 -11.76 0.35 -32.47
C HIS A 68 -12.15 0.98 -31.13
N PHE A 69 -13.34 1.57 -31.03
CA PHE A 69 -13.88 2.10 -29.77
C PHE A 69 -14.09 1.00 -28.73
N CYS A 70 -14.58 -0.17 -29.15
CA CYS A 70 -14.78 -1.34 -28.30
C CYS A 70 -13.46 -1.86 -27.74
N THR A 71 -12.45 -1.99 -28.60
CA THR A 71 -11.10 -2.38 -28.18
C THR A 71 -10.51 -1.39 -27.18
N ALA A 72 -10.58 -0.08 -27.46
CA ALA A 72 -10.07 0.94 -26.56
C ALA A 72 -10.78 0.89 -25.19
N GLN A 73 -12.11 0.76 -25.18
CA GLN A 73 -12.86 0.63 -23.94
C GLN A 73 -12.42 -0.61 -23.14
N GLY A 74 -12.35 -1.77 -23.79
CA GLY A 74 -11.99 -3.03 -23.13
C GLY A 74 -10.59 -2.97 -22.52
N VAL A 75 -9.61 -2.43 -23.24
CA VAL A 75 -8.23 -2.24 -22.75
C VAL A 75 -8.19 -1.30 -21.55
N ILE A 76 -8.91 -0.17 -21.62
CA ILE A 76 -8.96 0.80 -20.51
C ILE A 76 -9.59 0.15 -19.26
N GLN A 77 -10.69 -0.59 -19.42
CA GLN A 77 -11.33 -1.28 -18.30
C GLN A 77 -10.41 -2.35 -17.70
N GLU A 78 -9.85 -3.22 -18.52
CA GLU A 78 -8.93 -4.28 -18.07
C GLU A 78 -7.73 -3.69 -17.31
N LEU A 79 -7.10 -2.65 -17.86
CA LEU A 79 -5.95 -1.99 -17.23
C LEU A 79 -6.30 -1.41 -15.86
N GLY A 80 -7.39 -0.63 -15.76
CA GLY A 80 -7.80 -0.01 -14.50
C GLY A 80 -8.17 -1.05 -13.46
N GLU A 81 -9.05 -1.98 -13.82
CA GLU A 81 -9.58 -2.98 -12.90
C GLU A 81 -8.50 -3.92 -12.35
N THR A 82 -7.56 -4.35 -13.21
CA THR A 82 -6.49 -5.26 -12.80
C THR A 82 -5.41 -4.54 -11.97
N VAL A 83 -5.07 -3.28 -12.28
CA VAL A 83 -4.14 -2.51 -11.43
C VAL A 83 -4.75 -2.18 -10.07
N VAL A 84 -6.06 -1.95 -9.97
CA VAL A 84 -6.76 -1.77 -8.67
C VAL A 84 -6.57 -3.02 -7.79
N ALA A 85 -6.75 -4.22 -8.35
CA ALA A 85 -6.54 -5.47 -7.63
C ALA A 85 -5.09 -5.61 -7.12
N TRP A 86 -4.10 -5.42 -8.00
CA TRP A 86 -2.69 -5.52 -7.62
C TRP A 86 -2.24 -4.45 -6.63
N SER A 87 -2.73 -3.23 -6.77
CA SER A 87 -2.46 -2.15 -5.81
C SER A 87 -3.04 -2.49 -4.44
N THR A 88 -4.25 -3.06 -4.40
CA THR A 88 -4.88 -3.54 -3.15
C THR A 88 -4.09 -4.69 -2.52
N TRP A 89 -3.61 -5.64 -3.33
CA TRP A 89 -2.75 -6.73 -2.86
C TRP A 89 -1.44 -6.19 -2.24
N ALA A 90 -0.80 -5.23 -2.90
CA ALA A 90 0.43 -4.60 -2.42
C ALA A 90 0.20 -3.82 -1.11
N ILE A 91 -0.91 -3.08 -1.00
CA ILE A 91 -1.32 -2.39 0.24
C ILE A 91 -1.48 -3.41 1.36
N ALA A 92 -2.22 -4.50 1.15
CA ALA A 92 -2.40 -5.55 2.16
C ALA A 92 -1.06 -6.13 2.62
N GLY A 93 -0.16 -6.43 1.68
CA GLY A 93 1.16 -6.99 2.00
C GLY A 93 2.03 -6.01 2.79
N GLN A 94 2.04 -4.73 2.41
CA GLN A 94 2.75 -3.68 3.12
C GLN A 94 2.18 -3.47 4.53
N THR A 95 0.86 -3.42 4.68
CA THR A 95 0.19 -3.31 5.98
C THR A 95 0.53 -4.49 6.88
N PHE A 96 0.54 -5.71 6.33
CA PHE A 96 0.98 -6.90 7.08
C PHE A 96 2.44 -6.80 7.51
N ALA A 97 3.34 -6.41 6.61
CA ALA A 97 4.76 -6.27 6.91
C ALA A 97 5.02 -5.25 8.02
N VAL A 98 4.32 -4.12 8.02
CA VAL A 98 4.47 -3.12 9.07
C VAL A 98 3.86 -3.61 10.39
N LEU A 99 2.62 -4.09 10.37
CA LEU A 99 1.89 -4.41 11.60
C LEU A 99 2.27 -5.75 12.22
N TRP A 100 2.65 -6.76 11.42
CA TRP A 100 3.00 -8.08 11.92
C TRP A 100 4.43 -8.13 12.45
N TRP A 101 5.34 -7.53 11.68
CA TRP A 101 6.78 -7.68 11.80
C TRP A 101 7.47 -6.54 12.57
N ASP A 102 6.73 -5.48 12.91
CA ASP A 102 7.25 -4.30 13.62
C ASP A 102 8.50 -3.72 12.92
N PHE A 103 8.53 -3.88 11.60
CA PHE A 103 9.68 -3.53 10.78
C PHE A 103 9.67 -2.01 10.56
N GLU A 104 10.15 -1.28 11.55
CA GLU A 104 10.43 0.17 11.48
C GLU A 104 11.35 0.53 10.30
N ARG A 105 11.99 -0.44 9.64
CA ARG A 105 12.92 -0.24 8.51
C ARG A 105 12.29 -0.24 7.12
N ILE A 106 10.97 -0.43 6.96
CA ILE A 106 10.35 -0.43 5.61
C ILE A 106 10.04 1.00 5.10
N HIS A 107 10.51 2.07 5.76
CA HIS A 107 10.38 3.44 5.22
C HIS A 107 11.15 3.70 3.92
N LEU A 108 11.89 2.72 3.40
CA LEU A 108 12.51 2.80 2.09
C LEU A 108 11.40 2.93 1.02
N MET A 109 11.37 4.06 0.31
CA MET A 109 10.37 4.31 -0.75
C MET A 109 10.66 3.54 -2.04
N TRP A 110 11.93 3.17 -2.28
CA TRP A 110 12.35 2.55 -3.54
C TRP A 110 11.66 1.21 -3.86
N PRO A 111 11.40 0.29 -2.91
CA PRO A 111 10.70 -0.95 -3.22
C PRO A 111 9.25 -0.69 -3.63
N ALA A 112 8.59 0.30 -3.01
CA ALA A 112 7.21 0.64 -3.35
C ALA A 112 7.10 1.19 -4.78
N TRP A 113 8.03 2.05 -5.20
CA TRP A 113 8.11 2.51 -6.59
C TRP A 113 8.44 1.38 -7.56
N LEU A 114 9.39 0.49 -7.21
CA LEU A 114 9.74 -0.65 -8.04
C LEU A 114 8.56 -1.61 -8.23
N ILE A 115 7.90 -2.01 -7.13
CA ILE A 115 6.73 -2.90 -7.16
C ILE A 115 5.59 -2.26 -7.97
N THR A 116 5.30 -0.99 -7.73
CA THR A 116 4.27 -0.25 -8.50
C THR A 116 4.62 -0.22 -9.98
N GLY A 117 5.86 0.11 -10.35
CA GLY A 117 6.32 0.10 -11.74
C GLY A 117 6.21 -1.27 -12.40
N LEU A 118 6.55 -2.35 -11.68
CA LEU A 118 6.42 -3.72 -12.16
C LEU A 118 4.95 -4.12 -12.37
N ILE A 119 4.05 -3.69 -11.48
CA ILE A 119 2.59 -3.91 -11.63
C ILE A 119 2.10 -3.25 -12.92
N TRP A 120 2.38 -1.96 -13.12
CA TRP A 120 1.95 -1.24 -14.33
C TRP A 120 2.54 -1.83 -15.60
N LEU A 121 3.83 -2.22 -15.57
CA LEU A 121 4.47 -2.88 -16.70
C LEU A 121 3.80 -4.22 -17.01
N PHE A 122 3.60 -5.07 -16.01
CA PHE A 122 2.99 -6.38 -16.19
C PHE A 122 1.56 -6.28 -16.73
N VAL A 123 0.70 -5.47 -16.10
CA VAL A 123 -0.70 -5.31 -16.53
C VAL A 123 -0.78 -4.59 -17.87
N GLY A 124 0.04 -3.56 -18.10
CA GLY A 124 0.09 -2.84 -19.36
C GLY A 124 0.52 -3.73 -20.53
N LEU A 125 1.54 -4.57 -20.34
CA LEU A 125 1.95 -5.55 -21.34
C LEU A 125 0.82 -6.54 -21.65
N TRP A 126 0.15 -7.07 -20.62
CA TRP A 126 -0.95 -8.01 -20.82
C TRP A 126 -2.12 -7.38 -21.60
N ALA A 127 -2.58 -6.20 -21.17
CA ALA A 127 -3.70 -5.49 -21.76
C ALA A 127 -3.45 -5.04 -23.21
N ILE A 128 -2.19 -4.84 -23.60
CA ILE A 128 -1.81 -4.39 -24.95
C ILE A 128 -1.49 -5.58 -25.88
N ILE A 129 -0.75 -6.58 -25.40
CA ILE A 129 -0.31 -7.71 -26.24
C ILE A 129 -1.50 -8.54 -26.72
N GLY A 130 -2.50 -8.79 -25.87
CA GLY A 130 -3.68 -9.59 -26.23
C GLY A 130 -4.39 -9.08 -27.48
N PRO A 131 -4.85 -7.81 -27.50
CA PRO A 131 -5.49 -7.20 -28.66
C PRO A 131 -4.60 -7.05 -29.90
N LEU A 132 -3.28 -6.90 -29.73
CA LEU A 132 -2.34 -6.79 -30.86
C LEU A 132 -2.03 -8.15 -31.50
N ALA A 133 -1.99 -9.21 -30.71
CA ALA A 133 -1.61 -10.55 -31.17
C ALA A 133 -2.78 -11.36 -31.73
N ASN A 134 -4.02 -11.05 -31.31
CA ASN A 134 -5.20 -11.83 -31.65
C ASN A 134 -6.30 -10.97 -32.26
N ALA A 135 -6.82 -11.37 -33.42
CA ALA A 135 -8.05 -10.81 -33.96
C ALA A 135 -9.23 -11.17 -33.06
N HIS A 136 -10.23 -10.29 -32.97
CA HIS A 136 -11.43 -10.49 -32.16
C HIS A 136 -11.18 -10.73 -30.65
N TYR A 137 -10.06 -10.21 -30.13
CA TYR A 137 -9.70 -10.36 -28.71
C TYR A 137 -10.62 -9.55 -27.79
N MET A 138 -10.86 -8.28 -28.11
CA MET A 138 -11.82 -7.42 -27.41
C MET A 138 -13.15 -7.45 -28.14
N MET A 139 -14.18 -8.05 -27.53
CA MET A 139 -15.49 -8.19 -28.15
C MET A 139 -16.62 -7.85 -27.16
N PRO A 140 -17.84 -7.59 -27.66
CA PRO A 140 -18.99 -7.32 -26.79
C PRO A 140 -19.29 -8.48 -25.82
N SER A 141 -19.39 -8.17 -24.53
CA SER A 141 -19.62 -9.16 -23.46
C SER A 141 -20.63 -8.71 -22.39
N PRO A 142 -21.95 -8.77 -22.68
CA PRO A 142 -22.66 -8.42 -23.92
C PRO A 142 -23.05 -6.92 -23.97
N TYR A 143 -22.87 -6.18 -22.88
CA TYR A 143 -23.30 -4.78 -22.73
C TYR A 143 -22.15 -3.76 -22.76
N TRP A 144 -20.92 -4.24 -22.71
CA TRP A 144 -19.69 -3.47 -22.83
C TRP A 144 -18.63 -4.37 -23.48
N CYS A 145 -17.48 -3.78 -23.79
CA CYS A 145 -16.39 -4.48 -24.45
C CYS A 145 -15.41 -5.05 -23.45
N TRP A 146 -15.04 -6.31 -23.64
CA TRP A 146 -14.14 -7.03 -22.75
C TRP A 146 -13.49 -8.20 -23.51
N ILE A 147 -12.55 -8.90 -22.85
CA ILE A 147 -11.86 -10.06 -23.42
C ILE A 147 -12.89 -11.10 -23.88
N GLY A 148 -12.70 -11.61 -25.09
CA GLY A 148 -13.63 -12.47 -25.77
C GLY A 148 -13.82 -13.84 -25.13
N LYS A 149 -15.01 -14.39 -25.35
CA LYS A 149 -15.46 -15.68 -24.79
C LYS A 149 -14.61 -16.87 -25.19
N ASN A 150 -13.89 -16.75 -26.31
CA ASN A 150 -13.01 -17.79 -26.85
C ASN A 150 -11.65 -17.82 -26.13
N HIS A 151 -11.34 -16.78 -25.34
CA HIS A 151 -10.06 -16.57 -24.69
C HIS A 151 -10.18 -16.76 -23.17
N LEU A 152 -10.72 -17.90 -22.72
CA LEU A 152 -10.94 -18.16 -21.29
C LEU A 152 -9.64 -18.07 -20.47
N GLY A 153 -8.51 -18.54 -21.02
CA GLY A 153 -7.21 -18.44 -20.37
C GLY A 153 -6.81 -16.98 -20.12
N ASP A 154 -7.05 -16.11 -21.10
CA ASP A 154 -6.74 -14.69 -21.00
C ASP A 154 -7.73 -13.95 -20.09
N GLN A 155 -9.01 -14.34 -20.08
CA GLN A 155 -10.00 -13.82 -19.13
C GLN A 155 -9.60 -14.13 -17.68
N LEU A 156 -9.19 -15.36 -17.41
CA LEU A 156 -8.76 -15.79 -16.08
C LEU A 156 -7.42 -15.14 -15.70
N GLY A 157 -6.42 -15.23 -16.57
CA GLY A 157 -5.06 -14.74 -16.32
C GLY A 157 -4.90 -13.22 -16.36
N GLY A 158 -5.71 -12.53 -17.15
CA GLY A 158 -5.67 -11.07 -17.28
C GLY A 158 -6.41 -10.33 -16.18
N GLN A 159 -7.38 -10.97 -15.53
CA GLN A 159 -8.28 -10.28 -14.60
C GLN A 159 -8.74 -11.13 -13.40
N TYR A 160 -9.52 -12.19 -13.63
CA TYR A 160 -10.22 -12.86 -12.51
C TYR A 160 -9.28 -13.55 -11.52
N ALA A 161 -8.18 -14.14 -11.98
CA ALA A 161 -7.20 -14.73 -11.08
C ALA A 161 -6.70 -13.71 -10.05
N TRP A 162 -6.47 -12.47 -10.48
CA TRP A 162 -5.99 -11.38 -9.63
C TRP A 162 -7.04 -10.88 -8.64
N TYR A 163 -8.31 -10.86 -9.02
CA TYR A 163 -9.40 -10.56 -8.08
C TYR A 163 -9.44 -11.56 -6.93
N TRP A 164 -9.43 -12.85 -7.26
CA TRP A 164 -9.53 -13.92 -6.26
C TRP A 164 -8.28 -14.03 -5.40
N THR A 165 -7.08 -13.90 -5.99
CA THR A 165 -5.83 -13.93 -5.21
C THR A 165 -5.73 -12.72 -4.29
N THR A 166 -6.14 -11.53 -4.73
CA THR A 166 -6.20 -10.32 -3.89
C THR A 166 -7.17 -10.50 -2.73
N LEU A 167 -8.37 -11.01 -3.00
CA LEU A 167 -9.37 -11.26 -1.97
C LEU A 167 -8.88 -12.29 -0.95
N LEU A 168 -8.37 -13.43 -1.42
CA LEU A 168 -7.87 -14.49 -0.54
C LEU A 168 -6.68 -14.01 0.28
N PHE A 169 -5.71 -13.34 -0.35
CA PHE A 169 -4.55 -12.79 0.32
C PHE A 169 -4.96 -11.77 1.39
N SER A 170 -5.92 -10.90 1.07
CA SER A 170 -6.48 -9.96 2.03
C SER A 170 -7.08 -10.68 3.24
N VAL A 171 -7.90 -11.71 3.03
CA VAL A 171 -8.46 -12.50 4.15
C VAL A 171 -7.34 -13.14 4.98
N LEU A 172 -6.34 -13.76 4.34
CA LEU A 172 -5.22 -14.42 5.01
C LEU A 172 -4.35 -13.47 5.84
N VAL A 173 -4.20 -12.22 5.38
CA VAL A 173 -3.41 -11.20 6.05
C VAL A 173 -4.20 -10.53 7.18
N TYR A 174 -5.43 -10.10 6.90
CA TYR A 174 -6.17 -9.24 7.81
C TYR A 174 -6.84 -10.02 8.94
N VAL A 175 -7.17 -11.30 8.76
CA VAL A 175 -7.73 -12.13 9.85
C VAL A 175 -6.72 -12.29 11.00
N PRO A 176 -5.45 -12.70 10.77
CA PRO A 176 -4.43 -12.70 11.82
C PRO A 176 -4.18 -11.32 12.43
N LEU A 177 -4.18 -10.25 11.64
CA LEU A 177 -4.01 -8.88 12.15
C LEU A 177 -5.14 -8.50 13.11
N PHE A 178 -6.38 -8.85 12.80
CA PHE A 178 -7.52 -8.63 13.70
C PHE A 178 -7.36 -9.36 15.04
N PHE A 179 -6.91 -10.61 15.02
CA PHE A 179 -6.65 -11.36 16.25
C PHE A 179 -5.44 -10.82 17.04
N LYS A 180 -4.41 -10.33 16.35
CA LYS A 180 -3.26 -9.64 16.98
C LYS A 180 -3.71 -8.36 17.67
N GLN A 181 -4.53 -7.53 17.01
CA GLN A 181 -5.07 -6.29 17.56
C GLN A 181 -5.97 -6.52 18.79
N ARG A 182 -6.74 -7.62 18.82
CA ARG A 182 -7.52 -7.99 20.01
C ARG A 182 -6.67 -8.45 21.21
N GLY A 183 -5.37 -8.63 21.03
CA GLY A 183 -4.48 -9.20 22.05
C GLY A 183 -4.61 -10.72 22.19
N ASN A 184 -5.37 -11.39 21.32
CA ASN A 184 -5.50 -12.85 21.31
C ASN A 184 -4.22 -13.53 20.81
N ILE A 185 -3.42 -12.81 20.01
CA ILE A 185 -2.17 -13.31 19.44
C ILE A 185 -1.04 -12.35 19.77
N THR A 186 -0.02 -12.83 20.46
CA THR A 186 1.26 -12.13 20.62
C THR A 186 2.29 -12.76 19.69
N VAL A 187 2.98 -11.92 18.91
CA VAL A 187 4.01 -12.35 17.97
C VAL A 187 5.37 -12.02 18.57
N ASN A 188 6.30 -12.97 18.58
CA ASN A 188 7.66 -12.70 19.04
C ASN A 188 8.36 -11.73 18.07
N GLN A 189 8.93 -10.65 18.59
CA GLN A 189 9.62 -9.60 17.81
C GLN A 189 10.76 -10.12 16.92
N HIS A 190 11.38 -11.25 17.28
CA HIS A 190 12.53 -11.79 16.54
C HIS A 190 12.20 -13.00 15.65
N VAL A 191 11.04 -13.64 15.86
CA VAL A 191 10.67 -14.87 15.13
C VAL A 191 9.19 -14.81 14.71
N TRP A 192 8.96 -14.50 13.43
CA TRP A 192 7.63 -14.20 12.89
C TRP A 192 6.63 -15.36 12.90
N TRP A 193 7.12 -16.61 12.84
CA TRP A 193 6.29 -17.81 12.91
C TRP A 193 6.01 -18.28 14.34
N LYS A 194 6.68 -17.71 15.35
CA LYS A 194 6.42 -18.01 16.76
C LYS A 194 5.40 -17.03 17.31
N PHE A 195 4.14 -17.34 17.06
CA PHE A 195 3.02 -16.67 17.71
C PHE A 195 2.50 -17.49 18.89
N ARG A 196 2.09 -16.82 19.97
CA ARG A 196 1.39 -17.44 21.08
C ARG A 196 -0.06 -16.98 21.05
N VAL A 197 -0.97 -17.95 21.06
CA VAL A 197 -2.40 -17.70 21.20
C VAL A 197 -2.71 -17.71 22.70
N HIS A 198 -3.27 -16.61 23.19
CA HIS A 198 -3.70 -16.50 24.57
C HIS A 198 -5.22 -16.34 24.59
N GLU A 199 -5.88 -17.11 25.47
CA GLU A 199 -7.27 -16.83 25.79
C GLU A 199 -7.34 -15.50 26.52
N ARG A 200 -8.28 -14.63 26.14
CA ARG A 200 -8.42 -13.31 26.75
C ARG A 200 -8.81 -13.51 28.21
N VAL A 201 -7.85 -13.39 29.12
CA VAL A 201 -8.12 -13.42 30.55
C VAL A 201 -8.79 -12.09 30.91
N ASN A 202 -10.12 -12.09 30.91
CA ASN A 202 -10.91 -11.00 31.46
C ASN A 202 -10.73 -11.05 32.98
N ASN A 203 -10.01 -10.08 33.53
CA ASN A 203 -9.88 -9.77 34.95
C ASN A 203 -9.14 -10.81 35.83
N VAL A 204 -7.86 -10.55 36.10
CA VAL A 204 -7.24 -10.91 37.39
C VAL A 204 -6.98 -9.61 38.15
N PRO A 205 -7.74 -9.29 39.20
CA PRO A 205 -7.40 -8.20 40.10
C PRO A 205 -6.14 -8.58 40.89
N GLY A 206 -5.06 -7.81 40.77
CA GLY A 206 -3.94 -7.86 41.73
C GLY A 206 -2.59 -8.41 41.25
N GLY A 207 -2.33 -8.54 39.95
CA GLY A 207 -0.99 -8.88 39.44
C GLY A 207 -0.16 -7.64 39.07
N PRO A 208 1.10 -7.48 39.54
CA PRO A 208 1.94 -6.36 39.11
C PRO A 208 2.35 -6.55 37.64
N ASN A 209 2.10 -5.53 36.83
CA ASN A 209 2.59 -5.35 35.45
C ASN A 209 2.03 -6.27 34.35
N VAL A 210 0.71 -6.49 34.30
CA VAL A 210 0.08 -6.83 33.02
C VAL A 210 -0.27 -5.52 32.32
N VAL A 211 0.56 -5.14 31.35
CA VAL A 211 0.29 -4.04 30.40
C VAL A 211 -1.15 -4.22 29.90
N ARG A 212 -2.05 -3.27 30.25
CA ARG A 212 -3.37 -3.19 29.64
C ARG A 212 -3.13 -3.18 28.12
N PRO A 213 -3.70 -4.11 27.33
CA PRO A 213 -3.93 -3.77 25.93
C PRO A 213 -4.83 -2.55 26.00
N ALA A 214 -4.39 -1.44 25.42
CA ALA A 214 -5.24 -0.27 25.19
C ALA A 214 -6.62 -0.77 24.74
N GLU A 215 -7.66 -0.13 25.27
CA GLU A 215 -9.00 -0.18 24.68
C GLU A 215 -8.83 -0.24 23.15
N PRO A 216 -9.48 -1.16 22.42
CA PRO A 216 -9.18 -1.36 21.01
C PRO A 216 -9.42 -0.04 20.31
N ASP A 217 -8.35 0.72 20.09
CA ASP A 217 -8.45 2.07 19.57
C ASP A 217 -9.26 1.92 18.30
N THR A 218 -10.35 2.66 18.21
CA THR A 218 -11.24 2.69 17.03
C THR A 218 -10.42 2.91 15.74
N LEU A 219 -9.24 3.51 15.88
CA LEU A 219 -8.18 3.63 14.89
C LEU A 219 -7.71 2.29 14.28
N SER A 220 -7.62 1.20 15.04
CA SER A 220 -7.06 -0.09 14.58
C SER A 220 -8.02 -0.87 13.67
N LEU A 221 -9.34 -0.71 13.89
CA LEU A 221 -10.38 -1.37 13.10
C LEU A 221 -10.59 -0.68 11.73
N SER A 222 -10.31 0.61 11.62
CA SER A 222 -10.38 1.38 10.37
C SER A 222 -9.49 0.79 9.26
N TRP A 223 -8.37 0.13 9.61
CA TRP A 223 -7.49 -0.52 8.65
C TRP A 223 -8.09 -1.77 8.01
N LEU A 224 -9.09 -2.40 8.64
CA LEU A 224 -9.82 -3.57 8.12
C LEU A 224 -10.93 -3.19 7.12
N ALA A 225 -11.22 -1.90 6.95
CA ALA A 225 -12.29 -1.45 6.08
C ALA A 225 -11.95 -1.63 4.59
N TYR A 226 -10.68 -1.47 4.19
CA TYR A 226 -10.22 -1.68 2.80
C TYR A 226 -10.51 -3.09 2.24
N PRO A 227 -10.08 -4.20 2.88
CA PRO A 227 -10.35 -5.54 2.37
C PRO A 227 -11.84 -5.92 2.43
N PHE A 228 -12.58 -5.38 3.40
CA PHE A 228 -14.02 -5.62 3.50
C PHE A 228 -14.78 -4.96 2.34
N VAL A 229 -14.47 -3.69 2.05
CA VAL A 229 -15.02 -2.98 0.89
C VAL A 229 -14.63 -3.69 -0.41
N TYR A 230 -13.37 -4.10 -0.55
CA TYR A 230 -12.93 -4.88 -1.71
C TYR A 230 -13.76 -6.17 -1.89
N GLY A 231 -14.01 -6.90 -0.80
CA GLY A 231 -14.86 -8.10 -0.82
C GLY A 231 -16.31 -7.82 -1.25
N ILE A 232 -16.93 -6.75 -0.74
CA ILE A 232 -18.29 -6.33 -1.13
C ILE A 232 -18.37 -5.98 -2.62
N LEU A 233 -17.31 -5.40 -3.18
CA LEU A 233 -17.27 -5.00 -4.58
C LEU A 233 -17.03 -6.20 -5.51
N ILE A 234 -16.08 -7.07 -5.15
CA ILE A 234 -15.61 -8.16 -6.03
C ILE A 234 -16.50 -9.40 -5.98
N LEU A 235 -16.98 -9.82 -4.80
CA LEU A 235 -17.74 -11.07 -4.67
C LEU A 235 -19.04 -11.08 -5.50
N PRO A 236 -19.89 -10.03 -5.49
CA PRO A 236 -21.09 -10.01 -6.32
C PRO A 236 -20.76 -9.98 -7.81
N LEU A 237 -19.72 -9.23 -8.20
CA LEU A 237 -19.27 -9.11 -9.59
C LEU A 237 -18.85 -10.49 -10.15
N THR A 238 -17.95 -11.17 -9.44
CA THR A 238 -17.47 -12.50 -9.85
C THR A 238 -18.57 -13.55 -9.74
N GLY A 239 -19.49 -13.44 -8.77
CA GLY A 239 -20.64 -14.33 -8.63
C GLY A 239 -21.59 -14.29 -9.83
N VAL A 240 -21.91 -13.09 -10.34
CA VAL A 240 -22.74 -12.94 -11.54
C VAL A 240 -22.03 -13.51 -12.79
N ARG A 241 -20.72 -13.28 -12.89
CA ARG A 241 -19.89 -13.77 -14.00
C ARG A 241 -19.58 -15.28 -13.91
N LEU A 242 -19.72 -15.91 -12.75
CA LEU A 242 -19.56 -17.37 -12.63
C LEU A 242 -20.59 -18.15 -13.45
N ASN A 243 -21.83 -17.65 -13.56
CA ASN A 243 -22.84 -18.27 -14.42
C ASN A 243 -22.41 -18.31 -15.89
N TYR A 244 -21.68 -17.29 -16.33
CA TYR A 244 -21.13 -17.22 -17.67
C TYR A 244 -20.06 -18.30 -17.89
N PHE A 245 -19.20 -18.53 -16.90
CA PHE A 245 -18.14 -19.55 -16.99
C PHE A 245 -18.68 -20.98 -16.85
N VAL A 246 -19.60 -21.23 -15.91
CA VAL A 246 -20.07 -22.58 -15.56
C VAL A 246 -21.21 -23.04 -16.46
N LYS A 247 -22.22 -22.18 -16.64
CA LYS A 247 -23.47 -22.53 -17.33
C LYS A 247 -23.49 -22.07 -18.79
N LYS A 248 -22.49 -21.27 -19.22
CA LYS A 248 -22.46 -20.58 -20.53
C LYS A 248 -23.72 -19.74 -20.79
N THR A 249 -24.42 -19.35 -19.73
CA THR A 249 -25.63 -18.52 -19.78
C THR A 249 -25.35 -17.16 -19.15
N SER A 250 -25.79 -16.10 -19.81
CA SER A 250 -25.76 -14.75 -19.24
C SER A 250 -26.72 -14.66 -18.05
N ALA A 251 -26.27 -14.03 -16.96
CA ALA A 251 -27.16 -13.67 -15.86
C ALA A 251 -28.21 -12.65 -16.34
N SER A 252 -29.23 -12.40 -15.51
CA SER A 252 -30.24 -11.39 -15.85
C SER A 252 -29.58 -10.02 -16.09
N PRO A 253 -30.07 -9.22 -17.05
CA PRO A 253 -29.52 -7.90 -17.33
C PRO A 253 -29.51 -7.01 -16.08
N GLY A 254 -30.60 -7.04 -15.30
CA GLY A 254 -30.72 -6.27 -14.06
C GLY A 254 -29.68 -6.63 -13.01
N ALA A 255 -29.41 -7.92 -12.79
CA ALA A 255 -28.36 -8.36 -11.86
C ALA A 255 -26.97 -7.91 -12.34
N THR A 256 -26.69 -8.06 -13.64
CA THR A 256 -25.42 -7.67 -14.26
C THR A 256 -25.15 -6.17 -14.11
N PHE A 257 -26.13 -5.33 -14.43
CA PHE A 257 -25.99 -3.89 -14.25
C PHE A 257 -25.92 -3.49 -12.78
N GLY A 258 -26.68 -4.14 -11.89
CA GLY A 258 -26.64 -3.85 -10.46
C GLY A 258 -25.26 -4.08 -9.83
N VAL A 259 -24.65 -5.24 -10.09
CA VAL A 259 -23.29 -5.52 -9.57
C VAL A 259 -22.23 -4.64 -10.23
N MET A 260 -22.40 -4.27 -11.51
CA MET A 260 -21.49 -3.34 -12.18
C MET A 260 -21.60 -1.92 -11.63
N THR A 261 -22.81 -1.45 -11.32
CA THR A 261 -23.02 -0.16 -10.62
C THR A 261 -22.32 -0.15 -9.27
N LEU A 262 -22.46 -1.23 -8.49
CA LEU A 262 -21.75 -1.38 -7.22
C LEU A 262 -20.23 -1.36 -7.43
N TYR A 263 -19.71 -2.16 -8.35
CA TYR A 263 -18.29 -2.23 -8.66
C TYR A 263 -17.70 -0.90 -9.13
N ASN A 264 -18.45 -0.14 -9.94
CA ASN A 264 -18.06 1.19 -10.38
C ASN A 264 -18.00 2.24 -9.27
N LEU A 265 -18.50 1.95 -8.06
CA LEU A 265 -18.28 2.80 -6.88
C LEU A 265 -16.90 2.58 -6.23
N SER A 266 -16.04 1.71 -6.77
CA SER A 266 -14.69 1.44 -6.24
C SER A 266 -13.92 2.72 -5.90
N GLY A 267 -13.72 3.61 -6.88
CA GLY A 267 -13.00 4.86 -6.66
C GLY A 267 -13.64 5.78 -5.63
N PHE A 268 -14.97 5.88 -5.59
CA PHE A 268 -15.69 6.63 -4.55
C PHE A 268 -15.44 6.03 -3.16
N LEU A 269 -15.58 4.71 -3.00
CA LEU A 269 -15.41 4.05 -1.71
C LEU A 269 -13.95 4.09 -1.24
N ASN A 270 -12.98 3.93 -2.14
CA ASN A 270 -11.55 4.08 -1.82
C ASN A 270 -11.22 5.52 -1.42
N ALA A 271 -11.80 6.53 -2.09
CA ALA A 271 -11.64 7.93 -1.71
C ALA A 271 -12.27 8.24 -0.35
N MET A 272 -13.46 7.70 -0.09
CA MET A 272 -14.15 7.81 1.19
C MET A 272 -13.32 7.14 2.30
N LEU A 273 -12.86 5.91 2.09
CA LEU A 273 -11.98 5.21 3.02
C LEU A 273 -10.73 6.04 3.31
N PHE A 274 -10.02 6.48 2.28
CA PHE A 274 -8.81 7.29 2.45
C PHE A 274 -9.05 8.57 3.25
N THR A 275 -10.15 9.28 2.99
CA THR A 275 -10.49 10.50 3.74
C THR A 275 -10.84 10.20 5.18
N LEU A 276 -11.64 9.15 5.45
CA LEU A 276 -12.01 8.77 6.81
C LEU A 276 -10.81 8.24 7.60
N THR A 277 -9.99 7.35 7.02
CA THR A 277 -8.84 6.75 7.71
C THR A 277 -7.67 7.71 7.89
N ARG A 278 -7.48 8.70 6.99
CA ARG A 278 -6.48 9.77 7.21
C ARG A 278 -7.01 10.93 8.04
N ALA A 279 -8.30 11.25 8.05
CA ALA A 279 -8.85 12.27 8.96
C ALA A 279 -8.61 11.89 10.42
N THR A 280 -8.73 10.60 10.75
CA THR A 280 -8.38 10.07 12.09
C THR A 280 -6.88 10.12 12.40
N LEU A 281 -6.00 10.12 11.39
CA LEU A 281 -4.54 10.30 11.59
C LEU A 281 -4.16 11.76 11.87
N PHE A 282 -4.94 12.74 11.39
CA PHE A 282 -4.72 14.15 11.69
C PHE A 282 -5.48 14.64 12.94
N GLN A 283 -6.43 13.84 13.44
CA GLN A 283 -6.98 13.97 14.79
C GLN A 283 -6.12 13.20 15.79
N GLY A 284 -4.83 13.53 15.86
CA GLY A 284 -4.04 13.23 17.05
C GLY A 284 -4.62 13.96 18.29
N PRO A 285 -4.22 13.58 19.51
CA PRO A 285 -4.94 13.80 20.79
C PRO A 285 -4.98 15.28 21.28
N GLY A 286 -5.37 16.22 20.43
CA GLY A 286 -5.47 17.64 20.76
C GLY A 286 -6.88 18.12 21.14
N LEU A 287 -7.91 17.29 20.94
CA LEU A 287 -9.31 17.67 21.25
C LEU A 287 -9.86 17.03 22.52
N GLY A 288 -9.20 16.00 23.06
CA GLY A 288 -9.48 15.49 24.40
C GLY A 288 -8.90 16.40 25.49
N ASP A 289 -7.72 16.96 25.25
CA ASP A 289 -6.97 17.78 26.23
C ASP A 289 -7.64 19.15 26.47
N GLU A 290 -8.33 19.71 25.46
CA GLU A 290 -9.03 21.00 25.56
C GLU A 290 -10.37 20.86 26.32
N ALA A 291 -11.08 19.74 26.15
CA ALA A 291 -12.30 19.43 26.91
C ALA A 291 -11.99 19.09 28.37
N ASP A 292 -10.88 18.38 28.63
CA ASP A 292 -10.43 18.06 29.98
C ASP A 292 -9.93 19.34 30.69
N ARG A 293 -9.18 20.22 29.99
CA ARG A 293 -8.79 21.55 30.50
C ARG A 293 -9.98 22.44 30.83
N MET A 294 -11.04 22.43 30.01
CA MET A 294 -12.26 23.19 30.29
C MET A 294 -13.08 22.61 31.45
N SER A 295 -13.03 21.31 31.68
CA SER A 295 -13.68 20.68 32.85
C SER A 295 -12.93 20.97 34.15
N VAL A 296 -11.59 20.92 34.13
CA VAL A 296 -10.74 21.26 35.29
C VAL A 296 -10.81 22.74 35.65
N LEU A 297 -11.06 23.63 34.67
CA LEU A 297 -11.28 25.05 34.94
C LEU A 297 -12.69 25.34 35.49
N SER A 298 -13.65 24.45 35.26
CA SER A 298 -15.03 24.60 35.76
C SER A 298 -15.23 24.07 37.19
N ASP A 299 -14.32 23.23 37.69
CA ASP A 299 -14.41 22.58 39.00
C ASP A 299 -13.64 23.30 40.13
N ASN A 300 -13.03 24.46 39.86
CA ASN A 300 -12.43 25.30 40.91
C ASN A 300 -13.42 26.38 41.38
N PRO A 301 -14.09 26.22 42.54
CA PRO A 301 -14.81 27.32 43.15
C PRO A 301 -13.81 28.39 43.60
N VAL A 302 -14.02 29.61 43.10
CA VAL A 302 -13.35 30.84 43.54
C VAL A 302 -13.47 30.95 45.07
N ALA A 303 -12.38 30.77 45.78
CA ALA A 303 -12.28 31.02 47.21
C ALA A 303 -11.34 32.22 47.44
N ASN A 304 -11.99 33.35 47.77
CA ASN A 304 -11.53 34.59 48.39
C ASN A 304 -10.06 34.68 48.80
N ASN A 305 -9.33 35.62 48.18
CA ASN A 305 -8.15 36.23 48.78
C ASN A 305 -8.43 37.71 49.06
N ASP A 306 -8.30 38.09 50.33
CA ASP A 306 -8.36 39.47 50.83
C ASP A 306 -7.29 40.37 50.16
N PRO A 307 -7.61 41.60 49.76
CA PRO A 307 -6.70 42.50 49.03
C PRO A 307 -5.60 43.14 49.90
N ALA A 308 -5.35 42.65 51.12
CA ALA A 308 -4.41 43.28 52.07
C ALA A 308 -3.00 42.63 52.09
N ILE A 309 -2.74 41.55 51.35
CA ILE A 309 -1.47 40.81 51.41
C ILE A 309 -0.56 41.06 50.19
N GLU A 310 -1.04 41.74 49.14
CA GLU A 310 -0.28 41.93 47.90
C GLU A 310 0.78 43.05 47.96
N MET A 311 0.89 43.77 49.08
CA MET A 311 1.82 44.91 49.18
C MET A 311 3.19 44.60 49.81
N LYS A 312 3.52 43.32 50.07
CA LYS A 312 4.81 42.94 50.67
C LYS A 312 5.72 42.02 49.84
N GLN A 313 5.41 41.76 48.57
CA GLN A 313 6.27 40.97 47.68
C GLN A 313 6.67 41.67 46.37
N MET A 314 6.47 42.99 46.26
CA MET A 314 7.15 43.82 45.24
C MET A 314 8.47 44.38 45.78
N SER A 315 9.46 43.52 45.99
CA SER A 315 10.86 43.94 45.97
C SER A 315 11.74 42.71 45.77
N ALA A 316 12.61 42.79 44.76
CA ALA A 316 13.57 41.79 44.30
C ALA A 316 13.06 40.75 43.30
N THR A 317 12.98 41.12 42.01
CA THR A 317 13.44 40.23 40.94
C THR A 317 13.97 41.06 39.76
N PRO A 318 15.21 40.83 39.27
CA PRO A 318 15.74 41.46 38.07
C PRO A 318 15.38 40.71 36.78
N ALA A 319 15.55 41.41 35.67
CA ALA A 319 15.21 41.16 34.26
C ALA A 319 15.57 39.76 33.67
N PRO A 320 14.95 39.37 32.53
CA PRO A 320 15.02 38.02 31.99
C PRO A 320 16.36 37.73 31.28
N ALA A 321 16.91 36.54 31.50
CA ALA A 321 18.12 36.06 30.88
C ALA A 321 17.87 35.53 29.45
N GLU A 322 18.72 35.96 28.51
CA GLU A 322 18.87 35.43 27.16
C GLU A 322 19.13 33.91 27.16
N CYS A 323 18.36 33.14 26.37
CA CYS A 323 18.71 31.76 26.03
C CYS A 323 19.82 31.75 24.97
N ARG A 324 21.04 31.39 25.39
CA ARG A 324 22.20 31.18 24.52
C ARG A 324 22.49 29.68 24.44
N CYS A 325 22.20 29.04 23.30
CA CYS A 325 22.59 27.66 23.04
C CYS A 325 24.12 27.57 22.91
N ARG A 326 24.78 26.87 23.84
CA ARG A 326 26.21 26.54 23.77
C ARG A 326 26.32 25.03 23.54
N ILE A 327 26.77 24.64 22.34
CA ILE A 327 27.09 23.26 21.99
C ILE A 327 28.42 22.91 22.68
N HIS A 328 28.42 21.91 23.55
CA HIS A 328 29.63 21.28 24.08
C HIS A 328 29.77 19.88 23.46
N PRO A 329 30.86 19.62 22.70
CA PRO A 329 31.08 18.31 22.09
C PRO A 329 31.98 17.46 22.99
N GLU A 330 31.39 16.61 23.82
CA GLU A 330 32.07 15.47 24.45
C GLU A 330 31.16 14.23 24.39
N SER A 331 31.18 13.54 23.24
CA SER A 331 30.77 12.12 23.13
C SER A 331 31.14 11.50 21.77
N LEU A 332 32.24 11.94 21.15
CA LEU A 332 32.82 11.28 19.99
C LEU A 332 34.05 10.49 20.42
N ASP A 333 33.82 9.23 20.79
CA ASP A 333 34.86 8.23 21.00
C ASP A 333 35.41 7.81 19.63
N ILE A 334 36.45 8.51 19.16
CA ILE A 334 37.24 8.11 18.00
C ILE A 334 38.65 7.80 18.49
N ARG A 335 38.95 6.50 18.51
CA ARG A 335 40.26 5.93 18.81
C ARG A 335 41.20 6.16 17.64
N GLU A 336 42.14 7.09 17.78
CA GLU A 336 43.20 7.36 16.81
C GLU A 336 44.54 6.81 17.31
N GLU A 337 45.09 5.84 16.58
CA GLU A 337 46.34 5.17 16.89
C GLU A 337 47.53 5.99 16.34
N ARG A 338 48.38 6.45 17.25
CA ARG A 338 49.56 7.27 17.00
C ARG A 338 50.65 6.46 16.27
N ARG A 339 51.11 6.94 15.10
CA ARG A 339 52.47 6.68 14.60
C ARG A 339 53.20 7.99 14.32
N GLU A 340 54.40 8.04 14.87
CA GLU A 340 55.35 9.15 14.86
C GLU A 340 55.89 9.43 13.45
N ALA A 341 56.13 10.71 13.17
CA ALA A 341 56.93 11.20 12.06
C ALA A 341 58.44 11.10 12.39
N PRO A 342 59.33 11.19 11.39
CA PRO A 342 60.03 12.47 11.27
C PRO A 342 60.30 12.97 9.82
N GLU A 343 60.10 14.28 9.69
CA GLU A 343 60.88 15.34 9.02
C GLU A 343 61.45 15.26 7.58
N ALA A 344 61.21 16.40 6.91
CA ALA A 344 62.04 17.19 5.98
C ALA A 344 62.23 16.74 4.51
N GLY A 345 61.67 17.52 3.58
CA GLY A 345 62.04 17.57 2.16
C GLY A 345 63.26 18.48 1.91
N PRO A 346 63.41 19.12 0.73
CA PRO A 346 62.81 18.89 -0.59
C PRO A 346 63.88 18.78 -1.73
N SER A 347 63.54 18.29 -2.93
CA SER A 347 63.99 18.84 -4.24
C SER A 347 63.79 17.91 -5.45
N SER A 348 63.40 18.54 -6.57
CA SER A 348 63.69 18.22 -7.98
C SER A 348 63.30 16.86 -8.59
N GLN A 349 62.27 16.88 -9.43
CA GLN A 349 62.30 16.24 -10.77
C GLN A 349 63.24 17.03 -11.71
N PRO A 350 63.51 16.64 -12.99
CA PRO A 350 63.16 15.43 -13.77
C PRO A 350 64.37 14.82 -14.54
N PHE A 351 64.30 13.58 -15.08
CA PHE A 351 64.89 13.25 -16.41
C PHE A 351 64.62 11.80 -16.90
N ARG A 352 63.81 11.71 -17.96
CA ARG A 352 63.96 10.95 -19.23
C ARG A 352 65.05 9.85 -19.34
N ARG A 353 64.65 8.63 -19.78
CA ARG A 353 64.97 8.00 -21.11
C ARG A 353 64.87 6.45 -21.07
N GLN A 354 63.88 5.92 -21.81
CA GLN A 354 63.91 4.80 -22.78
C GLN A 354 65.11 3.82 -22.78
N GLU A 355 64.84 2.51 -22.75
CA GLU A 355 64.90 1.61 -23.94
C GLU A 355 64.60 0.12 -23.66
N SER A 356 63.99 -0.53 -24.67
CA SER A 356 64.23 -1.92 -25.16
C SER A 356 63.88 -3.13 -24.26
N SER A 357 63.33 -4.26 -24.69
CA SER A 357 62.77 -4.81 -25.94
C SER A 357 62.20 -6.21 -25.61
N GLY A 358 61.41 -6.82 -26.51
CA GLY A 358 61.27 -8.28 -26.56
C GLY A 358 59.86 -8.85 -26.62
N SER A 359 59.34 -8.95 -27.84
CA SER A 359 58.17 -9.74 -28.25
C SER A 359 58.48 -11.24 -28.25
N THR A 360 57.52 -12.13 -27.88
CA THR A 360 56.98 -13.19 -28.77
C THR A 360 55.89 -14.05 -28.11
N ASN A 361 54.92 -14.42 -28.95
CA ASN A 361 53.75 -15.30 -28.74
C ASN A 361 54.09 -16.75 -28.35
N VAL A 362 53.10 -17.51 -27.83
CA VAL A 362 52.54 -18.77 -28.42
C VAL A 362 51.62 -19.52 -27.42
N ASP A 363 50.38 -19.75 -27.88
CA ASP A 363 49.41 -20.87 -27.71
C ASP A 363 49.32 -21.80 -26.47
N ARG A 364 48.15 -21.71 -25.79
CA ARG A 364 47.10 -22.73 -25.47
C ARG A 364 47.36 -24.09 -24.75
N PRO A 365 46.31 -24.69 -24.11
CA PRO A 365 46.35 -25.47 -22.84
C PRO A 365 46.23 -27.00 -23.01
N PRO A 366 46.05 -27.81 -21.93
CA PRO A 366 44.70 -28.33 -21.64
C PRO A 366 44.33 -28.71 -20.16
N PHE A 367 43.02 -28.67 -19.88
CA PHE A 367 42.16 -29.52 -19.01
C PHE A 367 42.63 -30.18 -17.69
N ARG A 368 41.78 -30.10 -16.63
CA ARG A 368 41.15 -31.31 -16.05
C ARG A 368 39.88 -31.05 -15.22
N TYR A 369 38.83 -31.79 -15.59
CA TYR A 369 37.60 -32.08 -14.85
C TYR A 369 37.86 -33.25 -13.88
N GLN A 370 37.16 -33.33 -12.74
CA GLN A 370 37.06 -34.57 -11.97
C GLN A 370 35.64 -34.76 -11.42
N GLN A 371 35.11 -35.96 -11.64
CA GLN A 371 33.76 -36.42 -11.30
C GLN A 371 33.86 -37.62 -10.33
N THR A 372 32.82 -37.75 -9.50
CA THR A 372 32.30 -38.96 -8.81
C THR A 372 33.01 -39.58 -7.59
N ARG A 373 32.24 -39.70 -6.50
CA ARG A 373 32.02 -41.01 -5.83
C ARG A 373 30.63 -41.12 -5.20
N THR A 374 29.97 -42.21 -5.53
CA THR A 374 28.70 -42.76 -5.02
C THR A 374 28.94 -43.82 -3.93
N ALA A 375 28.04 -43.90 -2.93
CA ALA A 375 27.58 -45.10 -2.18
C ALA A 375 26.45 -44.64 -1.23
N ARG A 376 25.15 -44.99 -1.32
CA ARG A 376 24.35 -46.24 -1.37
C ARG A 376 24.06 -46.90 0.00
N SER A 377 22.75 -46.98 0.32
CA SER A 377 22.01 -47.96 1.17
C SER A 377 22.17 -47.83 2.70
N THR A 378 21.16 -47.92 3.58
CA THR A 378 19.90 -48.70 3.74
C THR A 378 18.90 -47.85 4.58
N GLY A 379 17.56 -47.92 4.55
CA GLY A 379 16.58 -49.00 4.34
C GLY A 379 16.04 -49.53 5.69
N VAL A 380 14.71 -49.76 5.80
CA VAL A 380 13.93 -50.50 6.86
C VAL A 380 13.32 -49.61 7.97
N VAL A 381 12.02 -49.54 8.31
CA VAL A 381 10.73 -50.20 7.94
C VAL A 381 9.69 -49.12 7.63
#